data_AF-A0A4V6BJL9-F1
#
_entry.id   AF-A0A4V6BJL9-F1
#
_cell.length_a   1.000
_cell.length_b   1.000
_cell.length_c   1.000
_cell.angle_alpha   90.00
_cell.angle_beta   90.00
_cell.angle_gamma   90.00
#
_symmetry.space_group_name_H-M   'P 1'
#
loop_
_entity.id
_entity.type
_entity.pdbx_description
1 polymer ?
#
loop_
_entity_poly.entity_id
_entity_poly.type
_entity_poly.pdbx_seq_one_letter_code
_entity_poly.pdbx_strand_id
1 'polypeptide(L)'
;MVNELSQIDHLFKELIALLSAESQVDPYNVQFLKYVEERRSLVKQTDGNQAKEAIRGINRYSDEFAFSDAHAKKIKDIIDSLYDLVNC
;
A
#
# COMPACT_ATOMS: atom_id res chain seq x y z
N MET A 1 0.42 -10.46 16.94
CA MET A 1 1.83 -10.38 16.52
C MET A 1 2.19 -11.24 15.30
N VAL A 2 2.21 -12.59 15.32
CA VAL A 2 2.60 -13.39 14.11
C VAL A 2 1.58 -13.27 12.96
N ASN A 3 0.30 -13.10 13.29
CA ASN A 3 -0.79 -13.05 12.31
C ASN A 3 -0.86 -11.71 11.55
N GLU A 4 -0.55 -10.59 12.23
CA GLU A 4 -0.65 -9.24 11.67
C GLU A 4 0.44 -8.96 10.64
N LEU A 5 1.69 -9.36 10.91
CA LEU A 5 2.79 -9.18 9.94
C LEU A 5 2.56 -9.99 8.66
N SER A 6 1.99 -11.19 8.78
CA SER A 6 1.61 -12.01 7.62
C SER A 6 0.49 -11.36 6.82
N GLN A 7 -0.52 -10.79 7.51
CA GLN A 7 -1.61 -10.06 6.87
C GLN A 7 -1.11 -8.80 6.17
N ILE A 8 -0.25 -8.02 6.81
CA ILE A 8 0.37 -6.81 6.22
C ILE A 8 1.16 -7.18 4.96
N ASP A 9 2.01 -8.20 4.99
CA ASP A 9 2.78 -8.61 3.79
C ASP A 9 1.88 -9.12 2.66
N HIS A 10 0.77 -9.78 2.99
CA HIS A 10 -0.23 -10.20 2.00
C HIS A 10 -0.90 -8.99 1.33
N LEU A 11 -1.40 -8.03 2.11
CA LEU A 11 -2.03 -6.81 1.61
C LEU A 11 -1.06 -5.99 0.74
N PHE A 12 0.21 -5.88 1.14
CA PHE A 12 1.23 -5.23 0.33
C PHE A 12 1.45 -5.92 -1.02
N LYS A 13 1.51 -7.26 -1.05
CA LYS A 13 1.67 -8.01 -2.31
C LYS A 13 0.48 -7.78 -3.24
N GLU A 14 -0.73 -7.80 -2.70
CA GLU A 14 -1.95 -7.57 -3.47
C GLU A 14 -2.00 -6.14 -4.02
N LEU A 15 -1.67 -5.14 -3.18
CA LEU A 15 -1.60 -3.74 -3.60
C LEU A 15 -0.57 -3.53 -4.73
N ILE A 16 0.63 -4.08 -4.59
CA ILE A 16 1.70 -3.97 -5.60
C ILE A 16 1.27 -4.60 -6.93
N ALA A 17 0.56 -5.74 -6.91
CA ALA A 17 0.08 -6.38 -8.12
C ALA A 17 -0.94 -5.50 -8.86
N LEU A 18 -1.89 -4.91 -8.14
CA LEU A 18 -2.88 -3.99 -8.72
C LEU A 18 -2.22 -2.72 -9.27
N LEU A 19 -1.31 -2.11 -8.51
CA LEU A 19 -0.58 -0.91 -8.93
C LEU A 19 0.35 -1.18 -10.11
N SER A 20 0.91 -2.39 -10.21
CA SER A 20 1.69 -2.81 -11.39
C SER A 20 0.82 -2.88 -12.64
N ALA A 21 -0.41 -3.39 -12.53
CA ALA A 21 -1.36 -3.41 -13.63
C ALA A 21 -1.83 -2.00 -14.02
N GLU A 22 -2.18 -1.16 -13.03
CA GLU A 22 -2.54 0.25 -13.26
C GLU A 22 -1.41 1.03 -13.94
N SER A 23 -0.16 0.78 -13.55
CA SER A 23 1.02 1.44 -14.12
C SER A 23 1.27 1.09 -15.60
N GLN A 24 0.71 -0.03 -16.10
CA GLN A 24 0.75 -0.35 -17.53
C GLN A 24 -0.27 0.47 -18.34
N VAL A 25 -1.34 0.95 -17.69
CA VAL A 25 -2.42 1.71 -18.31
C VAL A 25 -2.14 3.21 -18.20
N ASP A 26 -1.81 3.68 -17.00
CA ASP A 26 -1.41 5.06 -16.73
C ASP A 26 -0.01 5.09 -16.10
N PRO A 27 1.02 5.54 -16.87
CA PRO A 27 2.38 5.65 -16.36
C PRO A 27 2.55 6.58 -15.14
N TYR A 28 1.60 7.50 -14.89
CA TYR A 28 1.61 8.34 -13.69
C TYR A 28 1.56 7.49 -12.41
N ASN A 29 0.84 6.37 -12.43
CA ASN A 29 0.69 5.45 -11.31
C ASN A 29 1.99 4.70 -10.95
N VAL A 30 3.02 4.72 -11.81
CA VAL A 30 4.35 4.18 -11.51
C VAL A 30 4.97 4.88 -10.28
N GLN A 31 4.67 6.16 -10.08
CA GLN A 31 5.18 6.92 -8.93
C GLN A 31 4.63 6.36 -7.62
N PHE A 32 3.33 6.06 -7.58
CA PHE A 32 2.70 5.47 -6.41
C PHE A 32 3.16 4.03 -6.17
N LEU A 33 3.31 3.22 -7.24
CA LEU A 33 3.86 1.88 -7.15
C LEU A 33 5.24 1.87 -6.47
N LYS A 34 6.18 2.69 -6.95
CA LYS A 34 7.53 2.79 -6.37
C LYS A 34 7.48 3.22 -4.91
N TYR A 35 6.65 4.19 -4.58
CA TYR A 35 6.45 4.63 -3.20
C TYR A 35 5.99 3.47 -2.31
N VAL A 36 4.99 2.70 -2.73
CA VAL A 36 4.48 1.54 -1.97
C VAL A 36 5.56 0.46 -1.79
N GLU A 37 6.35 0.18 -2.82
CA GLU A 37 7.46 -0.79 -2.74
C GLU A 37 8.54 -0.35 -1.72
N GLU A 38 8.91 0.94 -1.73
CA GLU A 38 9.83 1.53 -0.77
C GLU A 38 9.30 1.43 0.66
N ARG A 39 8.02 1.76 0.88
CA ARG A 39 7.38 1.66 2.20
C ARG A 39 7.28 0.22 2.68
N ARG A 40 6.97 -0.73 1.80
CA ARG A 40 6.99 -2.17 2.15
C ARG A 40 8.37 -2.61 2.62
N SER A 41 9.42 -2.16 1.93
CA SER A 41 10.81 -2.45 2.30
C SER A 41 11.15 -1.90 3.69
N LEU A 42 10.72 -0.67 3.98
CA LEU A 42 10.91 -0.02 5.29
C LEU A 42 10.14 -0.75 6.40
N VAL A 43 8.89 -1.14 6.17
CA VAL A 43 8.07 -1.92 7.13
C VAL A 43 8.75 -3.24 7.53
N LYS A 44 9.50 -3.88 6.62
CA LYS A 44 10.26 -5.11 6.92
C LYS A 44 11.53 -4.90 7.72
N GLN A 45 12.09 -3.69 7.71
CA GLN A 45 13.41 -3.38 8.27
C GLN A 45 13.35 -2.55 9.55
N THR A 46 12.20 -1.98 9.89
CA THR A 46 12.06 -1.02 10.97
C THR A 46 11.14 -1.52 12.08
N ASP A 47 11.21 -0.86 13.24
CA ASP A 47 10.35 -1.17 14.37
C ASP A 47 8.90 -0.69 14.17
N GLY A 48 8.05 -1.03 15.14
CA GLY A 48 6.61 -0.80 15.07
C GLY A 48 6.21 0.64 14.77
N ASN A 49 6.88 1.67 15.28
CA ASN A 49 6.42 3.04 15.07
C ASN A 49 6.75 3.55 13.67
N GLN A 50 7.97 3.27 13.20
CA GLN A 50 8.38 3.65 11.85
C GLN A 50 7.60 2.87 10.77
N ALA A 51 7.35 1.58 11.01
CA ALA A 51 6.51 0.76 10.13
C ALA A 51 5.07 1.30 10.06
N LYS A 52 4.49 1.70 11.20
CA LYS A 52 3.15 2.31 11.24
C LYS A 52 3.10 3.63 10.46
N GLU A 53 4.09 4.51 10.60
CA GLU A 53 4.15 5.75 9.83
C GLU A 53 4.33 5.52 8.33
N ALA A 54 5.09 4.49 7.94
CA ALA A 54 5.23 4.11 6.54
C ALA A 54 3.89 3.75 5.92
N ILE A 55 3.07 2.97 6.63
CA ILE A 55 1.74 2.55 6.20
C ILE A 55 0.77 3.74 6.16
N ARG A 56 0.79 4.62 7.18
CA ARG A 56 0.00 5.86 7.19
C ARG A 56 0.34 6.77 6.00
N GLY A 57 1.61 6.81 5.61
CA GLY A 57 2.09 7.55 4.44
C GLY A 57 1.47 7.07 3.13
N ILE A 58 1.24 5.76 2.96
CA ILE A 58 0.59 5.19 1.77
C ILE A 58 -0.84 5.71 1.64
N ASN A 59 -1.62 5.68 2.72
CA ASN A 59 -2.98 6.17 2.71
C ASN A 59 -3.05 7.66 2.33
N ARG A 60 -2.22 8.51 2.95
CA ARG A 60 -2.16 9.94 2.61
C ARG A 60 -1.76 10.21 1.16
N TYR A 61 -0.75 9.50 0.66
CA TYR A 61 -0.24 9.74 -0.69
C TYR A 61 -1.18 9.19 -1.77
N SER A 62 -2.03 8.20 -1.43
CA SER A 62 -2.99 7.62 -2.37
C SER A 62 -4.01 8.61 -2.92
N ASP A 63 -4.30 9.69 -2.20
CA ASP A 63 -5.29 10.69 -2.61
C ASP A 63 -4.81 11.55 -3.80
N GLU A 64 -3.52 11.49 -4.16
CA GLU A 64 -2.96 12.16 -5.33
C GLU A 64 -3.11 11.35 -6.63
N PHE A 65 -3.61 10.11 -6.55
CA PHE A 65 -3.67 9.19 -7.67
C PHE A 65 -5.11 8.81 -8.03
N ALA A 66 -5.36 8.72 -9.32
CA ALA A 66 -6.58 8.13 -9.86
C ALA A 66 -6.28 6.75 -10.44
N PHE A 67 -7.16 5.80 -10.19
CA PHE A 67 -7.06 4.44 -10.69
C PHE A 67 -8.25 4.14 -11.60
N SER A 68 -8.08 3.18 -12.51
CA SER A 68 -9.18 2.71 -13.34
C SER A 68 -10.33 2.14 -12.50
N ASP A 69 -11.56 2.22 -13.00
CA ASP A 69 -12.75 1.67 -12.33
C ASP A 69 -12.60 0.18 -11.97
N ALA A 70 -11.82 -0.57 -12.77
CA ALA A 70 -11.57 -1.99 -12.55
C ALA A 70 -10.78 -2.27 -11.26
N HIS A 71 -9.90 -1.37 -10.84
CA HIS A 71 -9.02 -1.57 -9.67
C HIS A 71 -9.24 -0.57 -8.53
N ALA A 72 -9.84 0.59 -8.80
CA ALA A 72 -9.94 1.70 -7.84
C ALA A 72 -10.51 1.30 -6.48
N LYS A 73 -11.67 0.61 -6.48
CA LYS A 73 -12.30 0.15 -5.24
C LYS A 73 -11.37 -0.79 -4.46
N LYS A 74 -10.81 -1.78 -5.14
CA LYS A 74 -9.99 -2.81 -4.50
C LYS A 74 -8.67 -2.24 -3.95
N ILE A 75 -8.07 -1.29 -4.67
CA ILE A 75 -6.89 -0.55 -4.20
C ILE A 75 -7.23 0.21 -2.92
N LYS A 76 -8.35 0.96 -2.89
CA LYS A 76 -8.74 1.73 -1.70
C LYS A 76 -9.05 0.82 -0.50
N ASP A 77 -9.79 -0.27 -0.71
CA ASP A 77 -10.10 -1.26 0.33
C ASP A 77 -8.82 -1.85 0.98
N ILE A 78 -7.78 -2.12 0.18
CA ILE A 78 -6.50 -2.65 0.68
C ILE A 78 -5.73 -1.58 1.46
N ILE A 79 -5.69 -0.34 0.95
CA ILE A 79 -5.02 0.78 1.62
C ILE A 79 -5.67 1.08 2.97
N ASP A 80 -7.00 1.07 3.03
CA ASP A 80 -7.75 1.30 4.25
C ASP A 80 -7.54 0.15 5.23
N SER A 81 -7.53 -1.11 4.76
CA SER A 81 -7.21 -2.27 5.59
C SER A 81 -5.79 -2.18 6.20
N LEU A 82 -4.80 -1.76 5.41
CA LEU A 82 -3.44 -1.51 5.91
C LEU A 82 -3.45 -0.41 6.98
N TYR A 83 -4.15 0.69 6.73
CA TYR A 83 -4.26 1.82 7.64
C TYR A 83 -4.92 1.44 8.97
N ASP A 84 -6.02 0.68 8.94
CA ASP A 84 -6.74 0.25 10.13
C ASP A 84 -5.87 -0.66 11.00
N LEU A 85 -5.11 -1.59 10.39
CA LEU A 85 -4.22 -2.50 11.12
C LEU A 85 -3.13 -1.76 11.94
N VAL A 86 -2.76 -0.55 11.56
CA VAL A 86 -1.73 0.23 12.25
C VAL A 86 -2.27 1.26 13.23
N ASN A 87 -3.57 1.55 13.14
CA ASN A 87 -4.27 2.53 13.97
C ASN A 87 -5.23 1.91 15.01
N CYS A 88 -5.52 0.61 14.90
CA CYS A 88 -6.18 -0.17 15.96
C CYS A 88 -5.26 -0.47 17.16
#